data_AF-A0A852I0W4-F1
#
_entry.id   AF-A0A852I0W4-F1
#
_cell.length_a   1.000
_cell.length_b   1.000
_cell.length_c   1.000
_cell.angle_alpha   90.00
_cell.angle_beta   90.00
_cell.angle_gamma   90.00
#
_symmetry.space_group_name_H-M   'P 1'
#
loop_
_entity.id
_entity.type
_entity.pdbx_description
1 polymer ?
#
loop_
_entity_poly.entity_id
_entity_poly.type
_entity_poly.pdbx_seq_one_letter_code
_entity_poly.pdbx_strand_id
1 'polypeptide(L)' 'IQLRTSVNNLQDLQQLLGEINWIRPVLGITDDEISPLFDLLRGDCDIRSPRT' A
#
# COMPACT_ATOMS: atom_id res chain seq x y z
N ILE A 1 2.17 17.09 1.57
CA ILE A 1 2.24 15.61 1.73
C ILE A 1 2.80 15.09 0.41
N GLN A 2 3.94 14.41 0.43
CA GLN A 2 4.44 13.70 -0.76
C GLN A 2 4.16 12.22 -0.57
N LEU A 3 3.33 11.65 -1.44
CA LEU A 3 3.08 10.22 -1.47
C LEU A 3 4.16 9.56 -2.32
N ARG A 4 4.83 8.55 -1.78
CA ARG A 4 5.81 7.78 -2.53
C ARG A 4 5.06 6.82 -3.45
N THR A 5 5.12 7.05 -4.77
CA THR A 5 4.37 6.26 -5.76
C THR A 5 5.15 5.09 -6.35
N SER A 6 6.47 5.04 -6.15
CA SER A 6 7.30 3.91 -6.55
C SER A 6 7.22 2.80 -5.49
N VAL A 7 6.61 1.66 -5.86
CA VAL A 7 6.56 0.45 -5.03
C VAL A 7 7.40 -0.61 -5.73
N ASN A 8 8.53 -1.01 -5.14
CA ASN A 8 9.41 -2.02 -5.72
C ASN A 8 9.40 -3.33 -4.93
N ASN A 9 9.09 -3.26 -3.63
CA ASN A 9 9.10 -4.38 -2.72
C ASN A 9 7.96 -4.30 -1.68
N LEU A 10 7.84 -5.36 -0.88
CA LEU A 10 6.81 -5.45 0.15
C LEU A 10 6.90 -4.31 1.18
N GLN A 11 8.10 -3.89 1.57
CA GLN A 11 8.29 -2.78 2.49
C GLN A 11 7.76 -1.46 1.92
N ASP A 12 8.04 -1.15 0.66
CA ASP A 12 7.52 0.05 -0.01
C ASP A 12 5.99 0.03 -0.03
N LEU A 13 5.39 -1.12 -0.37
CA LEU A 13 3.95 -1.31 -0.40
C LEU A 13 3.30 -1.12 0.99
N GLN A 14 3.90 -1.69 2.03
CA GLN A 14 3.42 -1.57 3.41
C GLN A 14 3.46 -0.12 3.90
N GLN A 15 4.52 0.63 3.57
CA GLN A 15 4.61 2.06 3.91
C GLN A 15 3.54 2.87 3.20
N LEU A 16 3.35 2.66 1.88
CA LEU A 16 2.30 3.33 1.12
C LEU A 16 0.91 3.04 1.68
N LEU A 17 0.62 1.79 2.01
CA LEU A 17 -0.66 1.42 2.65
C LEU A 17 -0.84 2.06 4.03
N GLY A 18 0.25 2.22 4.80
CA GLY A 18 0.22 2.97 6.05
C GLY A 18 -0.16 4.44 5.84
N GLU A 19 0.46 5.10 4.85
CA GLU A 19 0.14 6.48 4.48
C GLU A 19 -1.32 6.62 4.01
N ILE A 20 -1.79 5.74 3.13
CA ILE A 20 -3.17 5.75 2.63
C ILE A 20 -4.17 5.54 3.77
N ASN A 21 -3.95 4.55 4.64
CA ASN A 21 -4.83 4.31 5.78
C ASN A 21 -4.88 5.50 6.74
N TRP A 22 -3.80 6.27 6.86
CA TRP A 22 -3.77 7.48 7.68
C TRP A 22 -4.63 8.62 7.08
N ILE A 23 -4.63 8.83 5.76
CA ILE A 23 -5.42 9.91 5.13
C ILE A 23 -6.87 9.51 4.86
N ARG A 24 -7.18 8.21 4.87
CA ARG A 24 -8.47 7.66 4.47
C ARG A 24 -9.69 8.34 5.13
N PRO A 25 -9.71 8.64 6.44
CA PRO A 25 -10.83 9.34 7.07
C PRO A 25 -11.06 10.76 6.54
N VAL A 26 -10.00 11.42 6.05
CA VAL A 26 -10.05 12.81 5.57
C VAL A 26 -10.54 12.88 4.13
N LEU A 27 -10.20 11.88 3.31
CA LEU A 27 -10.54 11.88 1.88
C LEU A 27 -11.77 11.04 1.54
N GLY A 28 -12.34 10.31 2.51
CA GLY A 28 -13.52 9.47 2.26
C GLY A 28 -13.23 8.26 1.38
N ILE A 29 -11.98 7.77 1.36
CA ILE A 29 -11.60 6.61 0.55
C ILE A 29 -12.30 5.36 1.10
N THR A 30 -12.93 4.61 0.21
CA THR A 30 -13.68 3.39 0.52
C THR A 30 -12.76 2.15 0.55
N ASP A 31 -13.22 1.06 1.17
CA ASP A 31 -12.46 -0.20 1.17
C ASP A 31 -12.32 -0.76 -0.26
N ASP A 32 -13.35 -0.59 -1.09
CA ASP A 32 -13.38 -1.07 -2.47
C ASP A 32 -12.29 -0.41 -3.33
N GLU A 33 -12.01 0.88 -3.10
CA GLU A 33 -10.94 1.61 -3.80
C GLU A 33 -9.52 1.13 -3.42
N ILE A 34 -9.36 0.57 -2.22
CA ILE A 34 -8.05 0.09 -1.71
C ILE A 34 -7.92 -1.43 -1.88
N SER A 35 -9.01 -2.17 -2.11
CA SER A 35 -9.02 -3.63 -2.23
C SER A 35 -7.89 -4.20 -3.11
N PRO A 36 -7.61 -3.67 -4.32
CA PRO A 36 -6.53 -4.18 -5.17
C PRO A 36 -5.13 -4.05 -4.53
N LEU A 37 -4.91 -3.06 -3.66
CA LEU A 37 -3.63 -2.88 -2.97
C LEU A 37 -3.40 -3.95 -1.89
N PHE A 38 -4.46 -4.44 -1.26
CA PHE A 38 -4.35 -5.57 -0.31
C PHE A 38 -3.97 -6.88 -1.01
N ASP A 39 -4.32 -7.03 -2.29
CA ASP A 39 -3.94 -8.20 -3.07
C ASP A 39 -2.43 -8.26 -3.30
N LEU A 40 -1.80 -7.10 -3.45
CA LEU A 40 -0.35 -6.97 -3.59
C LEU A 40 0.42 -7.35 -2.31
N LEU A 41 -0.22 -7.36 -1.14
CA LEU A 41 0.42 -7.82 0.11
C LEU A 41 0.57 -9.35 0.17
N ARG A 42 -0.23 -10.09 -0.60
CA ARG A 42 -0.22 -11.56 -0.58
C ARG A 42 1.02 -12.10 -1.29
N GLY A 43 1.61 -13.20 -0.81
CA GLY A 43 2.79 -13.81 -1.43
C GLY A 43 3.92 -13.94 -0.42
N ASP A 44 5.17 -13.75 -0.88
CA ASP A 44 6.36 -13.89 -0.04
C ASP A 44 6.38 -12.84 1.09
N CYS A 45 6.59 -13.28 2.33
CA CYS A 45 6.61 -12.41 3.50
C CYS A 45 7.93 -11.64 3.69
N ASP A 46 8.97 -11.90 2.87
CA ASP A 46 10.20 -11.12 2.90
C ASP A 46 9.90 -9.65 2.57
N ILE A 47 10.35 -8.72 3.42
CA ILE A 47 10.19 -7.28 3.25
C ILE A 47 10.84 -6.75 1.95
N ARG A 48 11.83 -7.45 1.42
CA ARG A 48 12.52 -7.17 0.15
C ARG A 48 11.93 -7.94 -1.02
N SER A 49 10.91 -8.78 -0.79
CA SER A 49 10.23 -9.48 -1.88
C SER A 49 9.70 -8.48 -2.90
N PRO A 50 9.94 -8.69 -4.20
CA PRO A 50 9.51 -7.76 -5.23
C PRO A 50 7.97 -7.71 -5.30
N ARG A 51 7.45 -6.50 -5.51
CA ARG A 51 6.03 -6.25 -5.77
C ARG A 51 5.93 -5.57 -7.13
N THR A 52 5.21 -6.20 -8.04
CA THR A 52 4.98 -5.79 -9.44
C THR A 52 3.50 -5.76 -9.72
#